data_AF-A0A968INH3-F1
#
_entry.id   AF-A0A968INH3-F1
#
_cell.length_a   1.000
_cell.length_b   1.000
_cell.length_c   1.000
_cell.angle_alpha   90.00
_cell.angle_beta   90.00
_cell.angle_gamma   90.00
#
_symmetry.space_group_name_H-M   'P 1'
#
loop_
_entity.id
_entity.type
_entity.pdbx_description
1 polymer ?
#
loop_
_entity_poly.entity_id
_entity_poly.type
_entity_poly.pdbx_seq_one_letter_code
_entity_poly.pdbx_strand_id
1 'polypeptide(L)' 'MNRKIQLITLLIWQYINQQLGHQYSVWNIRHFWYLYQITLFKRCWEQECSQESHPHC' A
#
# COMPACT_ATOMS: atom_id res chain seq x y z
N MET A 1 8.37 4.48 19.43
CA MET A 1 7.98 3.19 18.82
C MET A 1 8.66 3.09 17.44
N ASN A 2 9.27 1.96 17.10
CA ASN A 2 10.08 1.85 15.88
C ASN A 2 9.19 1.93 14.61
N ARG A 3 9.52 2.84 13.68
CA ARG A 3 8.71 3.12 12.47
C ARG A 3 8.46 1.87 11.61
N LYS A 4 9.41 0.94 11.59
CA LYS A 4 9.27 -0.37 10.93
C LYS A 4 8.19 -1.23 11.57
N ILE A 5 8.13 -1.25 12.89
CA ILE A 5 7.13 -2.03 13.65
C ILE A 5 5.73 -1.48 13.39
N GLN A 6 5.57 -0.14 13.41
CA GLN A 6 4.29 0.50 13.08
C GLN A 6 3.77 0.13 11.69
N LEU A 7 4.65 0.15 10.68
CA LEU A 7 4.29 -0.23 9.31
C LEU A 7 3.84 -1.69 9.23
N ILE A 8 4.58 -2.60 9.87
CA ILE A 8 4.23 -4.02 9.89
C ILE A 8 2.87 -4.23 10.57
N THR A 9 2.64 -3.62 11.74
CA THR A 9 1.35 -3.71 12.45
C THR A 9 0.19 -3.18 11.60
N LEU A 10 0.40 -2.07 10.89
CA LEU A 10 -0.62 -1.47 10.03
C LEU A 10 -0.95 -2.36 8.83
N LEU A 11 0.05 -2.98 8.19
CA LEU A 11 -0.17 -3.89 7.07
C LEU A 11 -0.90 -5.17 7.50
N ILE A 12 -0.53 -5.70 8.67
CA ILE A 12 -1.23 -6.85 9.26
C ILE A 12 -2.69 -6.50 9.54
N TRP A 13 -2.93 -5.32 10.14
CA TRP A 13 -4.29 -4.84 10.39
C TRP A 13 -5.09 -4.68 9.10
N GLN A 14 -4.52 -4.07 8.06
CA GLN A 14 -5.17 -3.91 6.76
C GLN A 14 -5.50 -5.26 6.10
N TYR A 15 -4.62 -6.25 6.24
CA TYR A 15 -4.84 -7.58 5.69
C TYR A 15 -5.97 -8.33 6.41
N ILE A 16 -6.01 -8.26 7.75
CA ILE A 16 -7.02 -8.96 8.55
C ILE A 16 -8.37 -8.26 8.47
N ASN A 17 -8.39 -6.93 8.44
CA ASN A 17 -9.61 -6.12 8.44
C ASN A 17 -10.20 -5.92 7.03
N GLN A 18 -9.94 -6.83 6.09
CA GLN A 18 -10.61 -6.82 4.79
C GLN A 18 -12.08 -7.19 4.95
N GLN A 19 -12.96 -6.54 4.19
CA GLN A 19 -14.39 -6.84 4.23
C GLN A 19 -14.66 -8.26 3.71
N LEU A 20 -15.36 -9.08 4.49
CA LEU A 20 -15.74 -10.43 4.09
C LEU A 20 -16.81 -10.35 2.98
N GLY A 21 -16.59 -11.05 1.86
CA GLY A 21 -17.56 -11.14 0.75
C GLY A 21 -17.53 -10.00 -0.27
N HIS A 22 -16.64 -9.03 -0.13
CA HIS A 22 -16.47 -7.99 -1.15
C HIS A 22 -15.63 -8.52 -2.32
N GLN A 23 -16.03 -8.19 -3.55
CA GLN A 23 -15.35 -8.57 -4.80
C GLN A 23 -13.84 -8.27 -4.80
N TYR A 24 -13.44 -7.22 -4.08
CA TYR A 24 -12.07 -6.72 -4.05
C TYR A 24 -11.24 -7.23 -2.87
N SER A 25 -11.76 -8.17 -2.09
CA SER A 25 -11.01 -8.74 -0.95
C SER A 25 -9.97 -9.74 -1.44
N VAL A 26 -8.72 -9.49 -1.06
CA VAL A 26 -7.54 -10.26 -1.44
C VAL A 26 -7.02 -11.03 -0.23
N TRP A 27 -7.64 -12.19 -0.01
CA TRP A 27 -7.26 -13.16 1.05
C TRP A 27 -6.04 -14.02 0.69
N ASN A 28 -5.47 -13.83 -0.49
CA ASN A 28 -4.18 -14.43 -0.84
C ASN A 28 -3.06 -13.48 -0.42
N ILE A 29 -2.26 -13.88 0.58
CA ILE A 29 -1.16 -13.07 1.13
C ILE A 29 -0.18 -12.62 0.05
N ARG A 30 0.17 -13.51 -0.89
CA ARG A 30 1.12 -13.21 -1.96
C ARG A 30 0.57 -12.13 -2.89
N HIS A 31 -0.71 -12.24 -3.24
CA HIS A 31 -1.39 -11.25 -4.08
C HIS A 31 -1.54 -9.91 -3.36
N PHE A 32 -1.91 -9.93 -2.07
CA PHE A 32 -1.96 -8.74 -1.23
C PHE A 32 -0.60 -8.02 -1.18
N TRP A 33 0.49 -8.76 -0.95
CA TRP A 33 1.84 -8.19 -0.92
C TRP A 33 2.23 -7.56 -2.25
N TYR A 34 1.93 -8.22 -3.37
CA TYR A 34 2.19 -7.69 -4.69
C TYR A 34 1.45 -6.37 -4.95
N LEU A 35 0.15 -6.30 -4.63
CA LEU A 35 -0.64 -5.08 -4.75
C LEU A 35 -0.15 -3.97 -3.83
N TYR A 36 0.27 -4.31 -2.61
CA TYR A 36 0.88 -3.36 -1.69
C TYR A 36 2.14 -2.72 -2.29
N GLN A 37 3.03 -3.51 -2.88
CA GLN A 37 4.25 -3.00 -3.53
C GLN A 37 3.93 -2.05 -4.68
N ILE A 38 2.97 -2.39 -5.53
CA ILE A 38 2.50 -1.49 -6.61
C ILE A 38 1.96 -0.18 -6.04
N THR A 39 1.12 -0.27 -5.00
CA THR A 39 0.51 0.91 -4.36
C THR A 39 1.58 1.81 -3.73
N LEU A 40 2.58 1.20 -3.09
CA LEU A 40 3.69 1.92 -2.49
C LEU A 40 4.51 2.65 -3.58
N PHE A 41 4.86 1.94 -4.65
CA PHE A 41 5.58 2.53 -5.78
C PHE A 41 4.82 3.72 -6.38
N LYS A 42 3.51 3.55 -6.63
CA LYS A 42 2.66 4.61 -7.17
C LYS A 42 2.65 5.86 -6.28
N ARG A 43 2.55 5.68 -4.95
CA ARG A 43 2.58 6.82 -4.00
C ARG A 43 3.93 7.52 -3.99
N CYS A 44 5.03 6.77 -4.03
CA CYS A 44 6.37 7.36 -4.11
C CYS A 44 6.52 8.14 -5.42
N TRP A 45 6.09 7.55 -6.54
CA TRP A 45 6.11 8.20 -7.84
C TRP A 45 5.27 9.49 -7.87
N GLU A 46 4.03 9.46 -7.36
CA GLU A 46 3.17 10.64 -7.25
C GLU A 46 3.77 11.71 -6.34
N GLN A 47 4.41 11.31 -5.24
CA GLN A 47 5.07 12.23 -4.31
C GLN A 47 6.29 12.92 -4.96
N GLU A 48 7.11 12.17 -5.70
CA GLU A 48 8.23 12.71 -6.47
C GLU A 48 7.74 13.69 -7.55
N CYS A 49 6.74 13.28 -8.34
CA CYS A 49 6.06 14.14 -9.31
C CYS A 49 5.42 15.40 -8.72
N SER A 50 5.03 15.39 -7.44
CA SER A 50 4.42 16.55 -6.78
C SER A 50 5.46 17.48 -6.16
N GLN A 51 6.64 16.97 -5.80
CA GLN A 51 7.73 17.76 -5.23
C GLN A 51 8.55 18.46 -6.31
N GLU A 52 8.75 17.80 -7.44
CA GLU A 52 9.27 18.44 -8.63
C GLU A 52 8.09 19.10 -9.33
N SER A 53 8.10 20.42 -9.52
CA SER A 53 7.07 21.14 -10.29
C SER A 53 7.26 20.84 -11.80
N HIS A 54 7.36 19.57 -12.15
CA HIS A 54 7.68 19.08 -13.48
C HIS A 54 6.38 18.97 -14.29
N PRO A 55 6.25 19.71 -15.41
CA PRO A 55 5.01 19.81 -16.18
C PRO A 55 4.67 18.56 -17.03
N HIS A 56 5.40 17.46 -16.83
CA HIS A 56 5.25 16.21 -17.58
C HIS A 56 4.97 14.98 -16.71
N CYS A 57 4.75 15.18 -15.41
CA CYS A 57 3.70 14.44 -14.72
C CYS A 57 2.38 15.22 -14.97
#